data_AF-Q2QJG2-F1
#
_entry.id   AF-Q2QJG2-F1
#
_cell.length_a   1.000
_cell.length_b   1.000
_cell.length_c   1.000
_cell.angle_alpha   90.00
_cell.angle_beta   90.00
_cell.angle_gamma   90.00
#
_symmetry.space_group_name_H-M   'P 1'
#
loop_
_entity.id
_entity.type
_entity.pdbx_description
1 polymer ?
#
loop_
_entity_poly.entity_id
_entity_poly.type
_entity_poly.pdbx_seq_one_letter_code
_entity_poly.pdbx_strand_id
1 'polypeptide(L)' 'LKTIALRARNAEYNPKRFAAVIMRIREPRTTALIFSSGKMVCTGAKSE' A
#
# COMPACT_ATOMS: atom_id res chain seq x y z
N LEU A 1 -9.80 2.50 -3.99
CA LEU A 1 -9.04 1.48 -3.20
C LEU A 1 -9.27 0.05 -3.68
N LYS A 2 -10.52 -0.44 -3.78
CA LYS A 2 -10.81 -1.80 -4.31
C LYS A 2 -10.16 -2.10 -5.67
N THR A 3 -10.26 -1.17 -6.63
CA THR A 3 -9.63 -1.32 -7.96
C THR A 3 -8.11 -1.47 -7.89
N ILE A 4 -7.44 -0.76 -6.97
CA ILE A 4 -5.99 -0.86 -6.76
C ILE A 4 -5.64 -2.25 -6.26
N ALA A 5 -6.34 -2.73 -5.22
CA ALA A 5 -6.13 -4.06 -4.66
C ALA A 5 -6.40 -5.19 -5.67
N LEU A 6 -7.40 -5.04 -6.54
CA LEU A 6 -7.70 -6.05 -7.57
C LEU A 6 -6.70 -6.07 -8.72
N ARG A 7 -6.05 -4.93 -9.04
CA ARG A 7 -5.11 -4.82 -10.16
C ARG A 7 -3.66 -5.04 -9.76
N ALA A 8 -3.30 -4.80 -8.50
CA ALA A 8 -1.95 -4.97 -8.01
C ALA A 8 -1.81 -6.29 -7.23
N ARG A 9 -1.02 -7.23 -7.75
CA ARG A 9 -0.82 -8.57 -7.13
C ARG A 9 -0.19 -8.53 -5.74
N ASN A 10 0.51 -7.45 -5.42
CA ASN A 10 1.22 -7.20 -4.18
C ASN A 10 0.47 -6.24 -3.24
N ALA A 11 -0.84 -6.07 -3.45
CA ALA A 11 -1.70 -5.20 -2.67
C ALA A 11 -2.74 -5.98 -1.86
N GLU A 12 -2.84 -5.66 -0.58
CA GLU A 12 -3.83 -6.19 0.35
C GLU A 12 -4.80 -5.07 0.75
N TYR A 13 -6.09 -5.37 0.76
CA TYR A 13 -7.10 -4.39 1.19
C TYR A 13 -8.25 -5.08 1.93
N ASN A 14 -8.36 -4.78 3.23
CA ASN A 14 -9.50 -5.18 4.04
C ASN A 14 -10.05 -3.95 4.78
N PRO A 15 -11.08 -3.27 4.24
CA PRO A 15 -11.62 -2.03 4.83
C PRO A 15 -12.21 -2.21 6.23
N LYS A 16 -12.60 -3.43 6.63
CA LYS A 16 -13.08 -3.70 7.99
C LYS A 16 -11.95 -3.72 9.01
N ARG A 17 -10.71 -4.01 8.57
CA ARG A 17 -9.52 -4.07 9.43
C ARG A 17 -8.70 -2.79 9.37
N PHE A 18 -8.56 -2.19 8.18
CA PHE A 18 -7.76 -1.00 7.98
C PHE A 18 -8.21 -0.21 6.74
N ALA A 19 -8.23 1.13 6.85
CA ALA A 19 -8.79 2.01 5.83
C ALA A 19 -7.88 2.26 4.61
N ALA A 20 -6.67 1.68 4.58
CA ALA A 20 -5.72 1.85 3.48
C ALA A 20 -5.45 0.52 2.75
N VAL A 21 -5.05 0.64 1.48
CA VAL A 21 -4.42 -0.47 0.74
C VAL A 21 -2.98 -0.59 1.22
N ILE A 22 -2.56 -1.79 1.58
CA ILE A 22 -1.18 -2.12 1.94
C ILE A 22 -0.53 -2.72 0.71
N MET A 23 0.47 -2.06 0.13
CA MET A 23 1.22 -2.56 -1.03
C MET A 23 2.67 -2.83 -0.65
N ARG A 24 3.16 -4.04 -0.94
CA ARG A 24 4.53 -4.46 -0.61
C ARG A 24 5.42 -4.50 -1.84
N ILE A 25 6.54 -3.79 -1.82
CA ILE A 25 7.51 -3.75 -2.90
C ILE A 25 8.74 -4.56 -2.47
N ARG A 26 9.29 -5.38 -3.36
CA ARG A 26 10.43 -6.25 -3.05
C ARG A 26 11.74 -5.49 -3.07
N GLU A 27 11.94 -4.63 -4.07
CA GLU A 27 13.17 -3.88 -4.27
C GLU A 27 12.86 -2.44 -4.71
N PRO A 28 13.18 -1.44 -3.87
CA PRO A 28 13.62 -1.57 -2.48
C PRO A 28 12.55 -2.24 -1.61
N ARG A 29 12.96 -2.91 -0.52
CA ARG A 29 12.04 -3.60 0.38
C ARG A 29 11.23 -2.59 1.19
N THR A 30 10.09 -2.18 0.65
CA THR A 30 9.26 -1.12 1.23
C THR A 30 7.79 -1.52 1.30
N THR A 31 7.03 -0.80 2.10
CA THR A 31 5.57 -0.90 2.16
C THR A 31 4.96 0.47 1.93
N ALA A 32 4.02 0.55 0.98
CA ALA A 32 3.22 1.74 0.74
C ALA A 32 1.81 1.54 1.31
N LEU A 33 1.31 2.54 2.03
CA LEU A 33 -0.06 2.63 2.50
C LEU A 33 -0.79 3.68 1.65
N ILE A 34 -1.85 3.29 0.96
CA ILE A 34 -2.59 4.17 0.04
C ILE A 34 -4.00 4.39 0.60
N PHE A 35 -4.35 5.64 0.89
CA PHE A 35 -5.63 6.04 1.48
C PHE A 35 -6.62 6.51 0.41
N SER A 36 -7.92 6.47 0.73
CA SER A 36 -8.98 6.90 -0.20
C SER A 36 -8.91 8.38 -0.57
N SER A 37 -8.27 9.19 0.28
CA SER A 37 -7.99 10.62 0.04
C SER A 37 -6.91 10.86 -1.02
N GLY A 38 -6.24 9.81 -1.52
CA GLY A 38 -5.08 9.92 -2.41
C GLY A 38 -3.76 10.14 -1.69
N LYS A 39 -3.76 10.36 -0.36
CA LYS A 39 -2.53 10.38 0.44
C LYS A 39 -1.86 9.00 0.42
N MET A 40 -0.53 9.01 0.40
CA MET A 40 0.30 7.81 0.45
C MET A 40 1.37 7.97 1.53
N VAL A 41 1.64 6.88 2.25
CA VAL A 41 2.75 6.78 3.20
C VAL A 41 3.68 5.66 2.74
N CYS A 42 4.97 5.95 2.59
CA CYS A 42 5.99 4.94 2.29
C CYS A 42 6.83 4.68 3.54
N THR A 43 7.14 3.41 3.82
CA THR A 43 8.00 3.02 4.93
C THR A 43 8.91 1.84 4.55
N GLY A 44 10.05 1.73 5.24
CA GLY A 44 11.03 0.65 5.06
C GLY A 44 12.20 0.98 4.12
N ALA A 45 12.24 2.18 3.54
CA ALA A 45 13.42 2.67 2.82
C ALA A 45 14.58 2.93 3.80
N LYS A 46 15.81 2.73 3.34
CA LYS A 46 17.04 2.90 4.16
C LYS A 46 17.81 4.18 3.84
N SER A 47 17.38 4.90 2.82
CA SER A 47 17.90 6.18 2.38
C SER A 47 16.73 7.04 1.94
N GLU A 48 16.93 8.35 2.00
CA GLU A 48 16.02 9.37 1.46
C GLU A 48 15.83 9.27 -0.05
#